data_AF-A0A661N7Q5-F1
#
_entry.id   AF-A0A661N7Q5-F1
#
_cell.length_a   1.000
_cell.length_b   1.000
_cell.length_c   1.000
_cell.angle_alpha   90.00
_cell.angle_beta   90.00
_cell.angle_gamma   90.00
#
_symmetry.space_group_name_H-M   'P 1'
#
loop_
_entity.id
_entity.type
_entity.pdbx_description
1 polymer ?
#
loop_
_entity_poly.entity_id
_entity_poly.type
_entity_poly.pdbx_seq_one_letter_code
_entity_poly.pdbx_strand_id
1 'polypeptide(L)' 'MNRYEQLVFTWVSEHSMPGSLVTIDFKEKSPSETEVILHHVGFPSEESRTNHEGGWGRILETLSTHVR' A
#
# COMPACT_ATOMS: atom_id res chain seq x y z
N MET A 1 12.73 -13.18 -8.78
CA MET A 1 12.12 -12.25 -7.82
C MET A 1 12.87 -12.37 -6.52
N ASN A 2 13.38 -11.28 -6.00
CA ASN A 2 13.82 -11.23 -4.61
C ASN A 2 12.58 -11.28 -3.71
N ARG A 3 12.62 -12.06 -2.64
CA ARG A 3 11.50 -12.19 -1.68
C ARG A 3 11.04 -10.83 -1.15
N TYR A 4 11.94 -9.86 -1.06
CA TYR A 4 11.68 -8.57 -0.42
C TYR A 4 11.31 -7.45 -1.40
N GLU A 5 11.25 -7.71 -2.71
CA GLU A 5 10.92 -6.69 -3.72
C GLU A 5 9.43 -6.35 -3.78
N GLN A 6 8.55 -7.30 -3.43
CA GLN A 6 7.11 -7.12 -3.60
C GLN A 6 6.30 -7.88 -2.55
N LEU A 7 5.25 -7.21 -2.05
CA LEU A 7 4.20 -7.80 -1.23
C LEU A 7 2.86 -7.69 -1.97
N VAL A 8 2.18 -8.82 -2.17
CA VAL A 8 0.86 -8.88 -2.81
C VAL A 8 -0.11 -9.62 -1.92
N PHE A 9 -1.26 -9.02 -1.64
CA PHE A 9 -2.29 -9.63 -0.81
C PHE A 9 -3.68 -9.08 -1.15
N THR A 10 -4.72 -9.84 -0.78
CA THR A 10 -6.10 -9.39 -0.90
C THR A 10 -6.56 -8.67 0.36
N TRP A 11 -7.48 -7.72 0.22
CA TRP A 11 -8.06 -6.99 1.35
C TRP A 11 -9.59 -7.00 1.27
N VAL A 12 -10.26 -7.62 2.23
CA VAL A 12 -11.74 -7.57 2.32
C VAL A 12 -12.14 -6.68 3.51
N SER A 13 -12.94 -5.66 3.24
CA SER A 13 -13.56 -4.78 4.23
C SER A 13 -14.97 -4.38 3.77
N GLU A 14 -15.74 -3.71 4.63
CA GLU A 14 -17.05 -3.13 4.25
C GLU A 14 -16.94 -2.10 3.11
N HIS A 15 -15.73 -1.62 2.82
CA HIS A 15 -15.46 -0.59 1.83
C HIS A 15 -14.59 -1.10 0.67
N SER A 16 -14.35 -2.41 0.54
CA SER A 16 -13.68 -3.01 -0.61
C SER A 16 -14.51 -4.12 -1.25
N MET A 17 -14.35 -4.31 -2.55
CA MET A 17 -15.00 -5.40 -3.27
C MET A 17 -14.35 -6.75 -2.87
N PRO A 18 -15.09 -7.87 -2.91
CA PRO A 18 -14.49 -9.19 -2.81
C PRO A 18 -13.38 -9.34 -3.84
N GLY A 19 -12.17 -9.70 -3.38
CA GLY A 19 -11.00 -9.81 -4.26
C GLY A 19 -10.28 -8.48 -4.54
N SER A 20 -10.52 -7.42 -3.76
CA SER A 20 -9.64 -6.24 -3.77
C SER A 20 -8.19 -6.69 -3.56
N LEU A 21 -7.27 -6.02 -4.26
CA LEU A 21 -5.87 -6.42 -4.35
C LEU A 21 -4.98 -5.25 -3.96
N VAL A 22 -4.05 -5.52 -3.05
CA VAL A 22 -2.99 -4.59 -2.65
C VAL A 22 -1.66 -5.15 -3.15
N THR A 23 -0.94 -4.31 -3.89
CA THR A 23 0.44 -4.54 -4.32
C THR A 23 1.30 -3.45 -3.73
N ILE A 24 2.39 -3.84 -3.06
CA ILE A 24 3.41 -2.94 -2.55
C ILE A 24 4.74 -3.35 -3.18
N ASP A 25 5.35 -2.45 -3.92
CA ASP A 25 6.70 -2.61 -4.47
C ASP A 25 7.70 -1.83 -3.61
N PHE A 26 8.83 -2.46 -3.32
CA PHE A 26 9.97 -1.84 -2.64
C PHE A 26 11.11 -1.68 -3.64
N LYS A 27 11.53 -0.43 -3.85
CA LYS A 27 12.64 -0.11 -4.76
C LYS A 27 13.73 0.63 -4.01
N GLU A 28 14.97 0.28 -4.29
CA GLU A 28 16.09 1.09 -3.84
C GLU A 28 16.03 2.46 -4.55
N LYS A 29 15.93 3.53 -3.77
CA LYS A 29 15.97 4.91 -4.27
C LYS A 29 17.36 5.51 -4.15
N SER A 30 18.04 5.18 -3.04
CA SER A 30 19.44 5.50 -2.76
C SER A 30 19.98 4.52 -1.70
N PRO A 31 21.30 4.52 -1.38
CA PRO A 31 21.88 3.55 -0.44
C PRO A 31 21.23 3.49 0.96
N SER A 32 20.50 4.54 1.36
CA SER A 32 19.79 4.62 2.63
C SER A 32 18.30 4.95 2.49
N GLU A 33 17.74 4.86 1.28
CA GLU A 33 16.33 5.18 1.03
C GLU A 33 15.65 4.07 0.22
N THR A 34 14.48 3.67 0.69
CA THR A 34 13.58 2.77 -0.05
C THR A 34 12.38 3.57 -0.52
N GLU A 35 12.09 3.51 -1.82
CA GLU A 35 10.82 3.96 -2.38
C GLU A 35 9.78 2.84 -2.19
N VAL A 36 8.64 3.22 -1.63
CA VAL A 36 7.48 2.35 -1.45
C VAL A 36 6.40 2.78 -2.42
N ILE A 37 6.03 1.91 -3.36
CA ILE A 37 4.95 2.16 -4.32
C ILE A 37 3.78 1.27 -3.94
N LEU A 38 2.64 1.89 -3.58
CA LEU A 38 1.43 1.19 -3.18
C LEU A 38 0.35 1.33 -4.26
N HIS A 39 -0.21 0.20 -4.67
CA HIS A 39 -1.37 0.13 -5.54
C HIS A 39 -2.47 -0.71 -4.88
N HIS A 40 -3.64 -0.11 -4.66
CA HIS A 40 -4.82 -0.79 -4.13
C HIS A 40 -5.98 -0.62 -5.11
N VAL A 41 -6.53 -1.73 -5.60
CA VAL A 41 -7.67 -1.76 -6.54
C VAL A 41 -8.84 -2.55 -5.99
N GLY A 42 -10.02 -2.35 -6.58
CA GLY A 42 -11.26 -3.01 -6.16
C GLY A 42 -12.10 -2.19 -5.19
N PHE A 43 -12.10 -0.86 -5.34
CA PHE A 43 -12.99 0.01 -4.57
C PHE A 43 -14.38 0.12 -5.22
N PRO A 44 -15.46 0.10 -4.43
CA PRO A 44 -16.83 0.23 -4.95
C PRO A 44 -17.18 1.67 -5.36
N SER A 45 -16.42 2.67 -4.90
CA SER A 45 -16.65 4.08 -5.19
C SER A 45 -15.36 4.91 -5.08
N GLU A 46 -15.37 6.10 -5.70
CA GLU A 46 -14.28 7.08 -5.56
C GLU A 46 -14.13 7.58 -4.13
N GLU A 47 -15.23 7.70 -3.38
CA GLU A 47 -15.21 8.04 -1.96
C GLU A 47 -14.45 6.97 -1.16
N SER A 48 -14.75 5.69 -1.37
CA SER A 48 -14.02 4.60 -0.72
C SER A 48 -12.53 4.64 -1.09
N ARG A 49 -12.19 4.82 -2.37
CA ARG A 49 -10.81 4.98 -2.83
C ARG A 49 -10.10 6.12 -2.09
N THR A 50 -10.75 7.28 -1.98
CA THR A 50 -10.19 8.48 -1.34
C THR A 50 -10.01 8.29 0.17
N ASN A 51 -10.95 7.65 0.84
CA ASN A 51 -10.83 7.30 2.25
C ASN A 51 -9.66 6.35 2.51
N HIS A 52 -9.46 5.35 1.64
CA HIS A 52 -8.31 4.45 1.74
C HIS A 52 -6.99 5.13 1.40
N GLU A 53 -6.98 6.08 0.45
CA GLU A 53 -5.79 6.90 0.16
C GLU A 53 -5.35 7.65 1.43
N GLY A 54 -6.28 8.28 2.15
CA GLY A 54 -5.99 8.93 3.44
C GLY A 54 -5.52 7.95 4.51
N GLY A 55 -6.14 6.77 4.63
CA GLY A 55 -5.72 5.74 5.57
C GLY A 55 -4.31 5.21 5.29
N TRP A 56 -4.00 4.91 4.04
CA TRP A 56 -2.67 4.48 3.61
C TRP A 56 -1.61 5.55 3.83
N GLY A 57 -1.92 6.82 3.53
CA GLY A 57 -1.03 7.94 3.82
C GLY A 57 -0.59 7.96 5.29
N ARG A 58 -1.55 7.85 6.22
CA ARG A 58 -1.26 7.81 7.66
C ARG A 58 -0.43 6.59 8.08
N ILE A 59 -0.67 5.43 7.47
CA ILE A 59 0.14 4.22 7.71
C ILE A 59 1.58 4.45 7.28
N LEU A 60 1.82 4.99 6.09
CA LEU A 60 3.16 5.24 5.55
C LEU A 60 3.89 6.35 6.34
N GLU A 61 3.19 7.39 6.76
CA GLU A 61 3.73 8.42 7.68
C GLU A 61 4.14 7.81 9.02
N THR A 62 3.31 6.92 9.58
CA THR A 62 3.67 6.25 10.85
C THR A 62 4.87 5.34 10.64
N LEU A 63 4.89 4.58 9.55
CA LEU A 63 5.99 3.67 9.22
C LEU A 63 7.33 4.41 9.09
N SER A 64 7.35 5.57 8.41
CA SER A 64 8.56 6.35 8.19
C SER A 64 9.24 6.81 9.49
N THR A 65 8.48 6.91 10.59
CA THR A 65 9.02 7.22 11.92
C THR A 65 9.55 6.00 12.69
N HIS A 66 9.27 4.78 12.22
CA HIS A 66 9.61 3.51 12.90
C HIS A 66 10.63 2.68 12.15
N VAL A 67 10.86 2.94 10.86
CA VAL A 67 11.96 2.35 10.09
C VAL A 67 13.17 3.28 10.12
N ARG A 68 14.37 2.70 10.17
CA ARG A 68 15.65 3.41 10.24
C ARG A 68 16.50 3.10 9.03
#